data_AF-A0A7Y5G7C5-F1
#
_entry.id   AF-A0A7Y5G7C5-F1
#
_cell.length_a   1.000
_cell.length_b   1.000
_cell.length_c   1.000
_cell.angle_alpha   90.00
_cell.angle_beta   90.00
_cell.angle_gamma   90.00
#
_symmetry.space_group_name_H-M   'P 1'
#
loop_
_entity.id
_entity.type
_entity.pdbx_description
1 polymer ?
#
loop_
_entity_poly.entity_id
_entity_poly.type
_entity_poly.pdbx_seq_one_letter_code
_entity_poly.pdbx_strand_id
1 'polypeptide(L)'
;MFQNYLKIALRNLFKHKAYSLINIFGLSLGMTCVLLILLYLYHETSVDTFHANGKNIYRVLRVANDNNLIRKIGVTSAPYAKALETDFPTDVEEATRVMVNDGLVVYGQRSFSEKKFYFADANFFTFFSYPLIQGDPASVLSEPTSVVISEAMAEKYFGRNDPIGKVIRFEDRYDFKVTGVFGQAPAASHLDFDWVAPIDVFKERQWFSMWWSNSLFTYVRLNPSADVSSFIGKLSAFMDKYFGDDFQRTGHRMDLDLEPLASIYLNKETSYDLVQHGDQMALYIFAAVSILLLLIACMNFMNLSTAKSAGRAKEVGLRKVMGAYRQNLIIQFLGESVLLSLIAMIIAFCLAELALPYLNAFLGKELSWSRLDAGTTLSAIVILMTIIGLLAGSYAAFFLSAFQPAAVLKGASAVRKSSIWKSLVVFQFIISIFLIIATMAMIRQMDFVTTKDLGFMQDHVVIVPINNRDIYEHRESFKRQLLPSPLVESVSVMSGEPGGFHDNMAFQLKNQPGDFTRMRTVYTDFDYVKTFGLKIVAGRDFSDSYGTDGSAMLLNEKAAAAFGWKPEDAIGKQFQINLTDSVWRTVIGVVADYNFSSLKQDIDPLARAGGNRRNRKSMGERCGKISI
;
A
#
# COMPACT_ATOMS: atom_id res chain seq x y z
N MET A 1 -1.79 -21.57 -49.43
CA MET A 1 -1.62 -22.51 -48.30
C MET A 1 -2.33 -22.07 -47.01
N PHE A 2 -2.12 -20.84 -46.53
CA PHE A 2 -2.71 -20.33 -45.28
C PHE A 2 -4.26 -20.41 -45.22
N GLN A 3 -4.95 -20.02 -46.31
CA GLN A 3 -6.42 -20.12 -46.40
C GLN A 3 -6.95 -21.56 -46.22
N ASN A 4 -6.22 -22.57 -46.72
CA ASN A 4 -6.61 -23.96 -46.56
C ASN A 4 -6.42 -24.43 -45.11
N TYR A 5 -5.33 -24.05 -44.44
CA TYR A 5 -5.13 -24.39 -43.03
C TYR A 5 -6.18 -23.74 -42.13
N LEU A 6 -6.52 -22.47 -42.37
CA LEU A 6 -7.58 -21.77 -41.63
C LEU A 6 -8.95 -22.44 -41.83
N LYS A 7 -9.29 -22.79 -43.07
CA LYS A 7 -10.54 -23.48 -43.41
C LYS A 7 -10.65 -24.86 -42.74
N ILE A 8 -9.53 -25.60 -42.67
CA ILE A 8 -9.47 -26.90 -42.00
C ILE A 8 -9.63 -26.73 -40.48
N ALA A 9 -8.96 -25.75 -39.89
CA ALA A 9 -9.05 -25.46 -38.46
C ALA A 9 -10.48 -25.11 -38.03
N LEU A 10 -11.15 -24.22 -38.77
CA LEU A 10 -12.55 -23.86 -38.54
C LEU A 10 -13.48 -25.08 -38.68
N ARG A 11 -13.29 -25.90 -39.72
CA ARG A 11 -14.11 -27.10 -39.92
C ARG A 11 -13.92 -28.12 -38.79
N ASN A 12 -12.69 -28.28 -38.29
CA ASN A 12 -12.39 -29.15 -37.15
C ASN A 12 -13.05 -28.66 -35.85
N LEU A 13 -13.11 -27.34 -35.65
CA LEU A 13 -13.77 -26.72 -34.50
C LEU A 13 -15.27 -27.06 -34.44
N PHE A 14 -15.97 -26.92 -35.57
CA PHE A 14 -17.40 -27.26 -35.63
C PHE A 14 -17.68 -28.77 -35.59
N LYS A 15 -16.74 -29.59 -36.09
CA LYS A 15 -16.87 -31.07 -36.08
C LYS A 15 -16.70 -31.66 -34.67
N HIS A 16 -15.91 -31.03 -33.81
CA HIS A 16 -15.58 -31.54 -32.47
C HIS A 16 -16.01 -30.60 -31.33
N LYS A 17 -17.29 -30.19 -31.35
CA LYS A 17 -17.88 -29.16 -30.46
C LYS A 17 -17.52 -29.29 -28.98
N ALA A 18 -17.67 -30.47 -28.37
CA ALA A 18 -17.39 -30.65 -26.94
C ALA A 18 -15.91 -30.40 -26.59
N TYR A 19 -14.98 -30.83 -27.45
CA TYR A 19 -13.55 -30.61 -27.24
C TYR A 19 -13.17 -29.15 -27.44
N SER A 20 -13.70 -28.52 -28.48
CA SER A 20 -13.48 -27.10 -28.72
C SER A 20 -14.06 -26.25 -27.58
N LEU A 21 -15.26 -26.58 -27.09
CA LEU A 21 -15.89 -25.86 -25.99
C LEU A 21 -15.10 -25.96 -24.68
N ILE A 22 -14.69 -27.16 -24.28
CA ILE A 22 -13.90 -27.35 -23.04
C ILE A 22 -12.54 -26.63 -23.13
N ASN A 23 -11.86 -26.71 -24.28
CA ASN A 23 -10.58 -26.03 -24.47
C ASN A 23 -10.71 -24.52 -24.52
N ILE A 24 -11.69 -24.00 -25.25
CA ILE A 24 -11.95 -22.56 -25.32
C ILE A 24 -12.31 -22.04 -23.93
N PHE A 25 -13.20 -22.73 -23.21
CA PHE A 25 -13.60 -22.34 -21.87
C PHE A 25 -12.41 -22.35 -20.89
N GLY A 26 -11.65 -23.46 -20.83
CA GLY A 26 -10.50 -23.58 -19.94
C GLY A 26 -9.39 -22.58 -20.23
N LEU A 27 -9.07 -22.36 -21.52
CA LEU A 27 -8.13 -21.31 -21.92
C LEU A 27 -8.66 -19.92 -21.60
N SER A 28 -9.94 -19.64 -21.87
CA SER A 28 -10.54 -18.32 -21.62
C SER A 28 -10.54 -17.96 -20.14
N LEU A 29 -10.87 -18.92 -19.25
CA LEU A 29 -10.87 -18.69 -17.81
C LEU A 29 -9.45 -18.44 -17.28
N GLY A 30 -8.48 -19.27 -17.69
CA GLY A 30 -7.07 -19.09 -17.32
C GLY A 30 -6.51 -17.76 -17.82
N MET A 31 -6.77 -17.41 -19.08
CA MET A 31 -6.39 -16.12 -19.67
C MET A 31 -7.07 -14.93 -18.97
N THR A 32 -8.34 -15.06 -18.57
CA THR A 32 -9.06 -13.99 -17.84
C THR A 32 -8.34 -13.66 -16.54
N CYS A 33 -8.04 -14.68 -15.73
CA CYS A 33 -7.29 -14.49 -14.48
C CYS A 33 -5.90 -13.89 -14.73
N VAL A 34 -5.18 -14.39 -15.75
CA VAL A 34 -3.85 -13.86 -16.10
C VAL A 34 -3.92 -12.40 -16.54
N LEU A 35 -4.89 -12.02 -17.38
CA LEU A 35 -5.08 -10.64 -17.82
C LEU A 35 -5.35 -9.70 -16.64
N LEU A 36 -6.24 -10.08 -15.73
CA LEU A 36 -6.55 -9.28 -14.54
C LEU A 36 -5.35 -9.14 -13.59
N ILE A 37 -4.60 -10.24 -13.37
CA ILE A 37 -3.38 -10.19 -12.56
C ILE A 37 -2.33 -9.31 -13.23
N LEU A 38 -2.12 -9.43 -14.54
CA LEU A 38 -1.16 -8.59 -15.26
C LEU A 38 -1.54 -7.12 -15.23
N LEU A 39 -2.84 -6.79 -15.33
CA LEU A 39 -3.33 -5.42 -15.20
C LEU A 39 -3.06 -4.87 -13.79
N TYR A 40 -3.28 -5.68 -12.75
CA TYR A 40 -2.93 -5.31 -11.37
C TYR A 40 -1.41 -5.11 -11.19
N LEU A 41 -0.59 -6.04 -11.67
CA LEU A 41 0.87 -5.92 -11.58
C LEU A 41 1.39 -4.68 -12.32
N TYR A 42 0.82 -4.39 -13.49
CA TYR A 42 1.15 -3.17 -14.23
C TYR A 42 0.80 -1.93 -13.42
N HIS A 43 -0.42 -1.87 -12.86
CA HIS A 43 -0.85 -0.73 -12.03
C HIS A 43 0.12 -0.46 -10.88
N GLU A 44 0.47 -1.50 -10.11
CA GLU A 44 1.38 -1.40 -8.96
C GLU A 44 2.83 -1.02 -9.34
N THR A 45 3.31 -1.48 -10.50
CA THR A 45 4.69 -1.20 -10.96
C THR A 45 4.80 0.10 -11.77
N SER A 46 3.67 0.66 -12.20
CA SER A 46 3.60 1.92 -12.95
C SER A 46 3.58 3.17 -12.06
N VAL A 47 3.61 3.01 -10.73
CA VAL A 47 3.54 4.13 -9.78
C VAL A 47 4.69 5.11 -10.02
N ASP A 48 4.35 6.40 -10.17
CA ASP A 48 5.25 7.52 -10.46
C ASP A 48 6.09 7.41 -11.75
N THR A 49 5.71 6.54 -12.69
CA THR A 49 6.44 6.41 -13.97
C THR A 49 6.12 7.54 -14.97
N PHE A 50 5.08 8.34 -14.73
CA PHE A 50 4.62 9.40 -15.62
C PHE A 50 5.39 10.73 -15.50
N HIS A 51 6.25 10.88 -14.49
CA HIS A 51 7.01 12.12 -14.28
C HIS A 51 8.10 12.29 -15.34
N ALA A 52 8.10 13.43 -16.05
CA ALA A 52 9.05 13.71 -17.13
C ALA A 52 10.51 13.63 -16.67
N ASN A 53 10.79 14.12 -15.45
CA ASN A 53 12.12 14.10 -14.82
C ASN A 53 12.26 13.03 -13.73
N GLY A 54 11.35 12.05 -13.66
CA GLY A 54 11.25 11.12 -12.53
C GLY A 54 12.52 10.32 -12.23
N LYS A 55 13.37 10.07 -13.25
CA LYS A 55 14.65 9.36 -13.08
C LYS A 55 15.68 10.15 -12.26
N ASN A 56 15.56 11.47 -12.21
CA ASN A 56 16.48 12.36 -11.50
C ASN A 56 15.86 12.91 -10.21
N ILE A 57 14.65 12.49 -9.86
CA ILE A 57 13.97 12.90 -8.63
C ILE A 57 14.25 11.87 -7.55
N TYR A 58 14.68 12.35 -6.39
CA TYR A 58 14.97 11.55 -5.22
C TYR A 58 14.27 12.13 -4.00
N ARG A 59 13.75 11.26 -3.14
CA ARG A 59 13.32 11.62 -1.79
C ARG A 59 14.52 11.58 -0.86
N VAL A 60 14.67 12.61 -0.05
CA VAL A 60 15.70 12.69 1.00
C VAL A 60 15.23 11.89 2.20
N LEU A 61 16.02 10.89 2.60
CA LEU A 61 15.80 10.07 3.78
C LEU A 61 16.76 10.46 4.88
N ARG A 62 16.33 10.37 6.14
CA ARG A 62 17.26 10.38 7.26
C ARG A 62 17.69 8.96 7.60
N VAL A 63 18.95 8.81 7.99
CA VAL A 63 19.53 7.53 8.40
C VAL A 63 19.93 7.63 9.85
N ALA A 64 19.21 6.91 10.71
CA ALA A 64 19.55 6.80 12.13
C ALA A 64 20.23 5.46 12.39
N ASN A 65 21.32 5.48 13.18
CA ASN A 65 21.95 4.27 13.69
C ASN A 65 21.60 4.10 15.17
N ASP A 66 20.77 3.11 15.49
CA ASP A 66 20.34 2.80 16.85
C ASP A 66 20.80 1.37 17.18
N ASN A 67 21.81 1.22 18.03
CA ASN A 67 22.36 -0.07 18.47
C ASN A 67 22.70 -1.06 17.32
N ASN A 68 23.44 -0.59 16.30
CA ASN A 68 23.80 -1.34 15.07
C ASN A 68 22.64 -1.66 14.12
N LEU A 69 21.45 -1.11 14.34
CA LEU A 69 20.35 -1.15 13.38
C LEU A 69 20.28 0.18 12.62
N ILE A 70 20.57 0.11 11.32
CA ILE A 70 20.41 1.25 10.40
C ILE A 70 18.92 1.35 10.05
N ARG A 71 18.31 2.50 10.38
CA ARG A 71 16.93 2.81 10.02
C ARG A 71 16.90 3.98 9.05
N LYS A 72 16.28 3.79 7.89
CA LYS A 72 15.95 4.87 6.97
C LYS A 72 14.59 5.44 7.33
N ILE A 73 14.47 6.76 7.36
CA ILE A 73 13.29 7.48 7.80
C ILE A 73 12.79 8.38 6.67
N GLY A 74 11.52 8.23 6.30
CA GLY A 74 10.90 8.90 5.14
C GLY A 74 10.66 10.39 5.34
N VAL A 75 10.57 10.85 6.59
CA VAL A 75 10.27 12.24 6.93
C VAL A 75 11.51 13.05 7.34
N THR A 76 11.48 14.31 6.94
CA THR A 76 12.50 15.34 7.12
C THR A 76 11.86 16.63 7.68
N SER A 77 12.68 17.65 7.87
CA SER A 77 12.29 18.97 8.37
C SER A 77 12.36 20.04 7.28
N ALA A 78 11.61 21.13 7.42
CA ALA A 78 11.52 22.17 6.39
C ALA A 78 12.86 22.83 5.97
N PRO A 79 13.88 22.97 6.85
CA PRO A 79 15.16 23.58 6.46
C PRO A 79 15.98 22.79 5.43
N TYR A 80 15.78 21.47 5.32
CA TYR A 80 16.62 20.61 4.46
C TYR A 80 16.58 21.03 2.99
N ALA A 81 15.39 21.29 2.43
CA ALA A 81 15.25 21.61 1.01
C ALA A 81 16.12 22.80 0.59
N LYS A 82 15.97 23.95 1.27
CA LYS A 82 16.73 25.17 0.94
C LYS A 82 18.23 25.02 1.22
N ALA A 83 18.59 24.32 2.29
CA ALA A 83 19.98 24.08 2.64
C ALA A 83 20.69 23.20 1.59
N LEU A 84 20.03 22.15 1.10
CA LEU A 84 20.57 21.27 0.06
C LEU A 84 20.78 22.02 -1.27
N GLU A 85 19.83 22.87 -1.68
CA GLU A 85 20.00 23.74 -2.87
C GLU A 85 21.18 24.71 -2.72
N THR A 86 21.32 25.30 -1.53
CA THR A 86 22.32 26.35 -1.27
C THR A 86 23.74 25.77 -1.17
N ASP A 87 23.88 24.63 -0.52
CA ASP A 87 25.18 24.00 -0.27
C ASP A 87 25.67 23.15 -1.46
N PHE A 88 24.75 22.66 -2.29
CA PHE A 88 25.06 21.79 -3.43
C PHE A 88 24.45 22.28 -4.76
N PRO A 89 24.66 23.54 -5.19
CA PRO A 89 24.03 24.09 -6.39
C PRO A 89 24.49 23.40 -7.69
N THR A 90 25.61 22.67 -7.66
CA THR A 90 26.11 21.88 -8.81
C THR A 90 25.47 20.50 -8.91
N ASP A 91 24.98 19.94 -7.80
CA ASP A 91 24.39 18.59 -7.76
C ASP A 91 22.86 18.65 -7.72
N VAL A 92 22.29 19.59 -6.97
CA VAL A 92 20.85 19.80 -6.79
C VAL A 92 20.38 20.92 -7.72
N GLU A 93 19.53 20.56 -8.68
CA GLU A 93 18.90 21.52 -9.61
C GLU A 93 17.79 22.31 -8.90
N GLU A 94 16.96 21.59 -8.14
CA GLU A 94 15.78 22.14 -7.45
C GLU A 94 15.36 21.20 -6.32
N ALA A 95 14.75 21.73 -5.26
CA ALA A 95 14.11 20.97 -4.21
C ALA A 95 12.63 21.36 -4.05
N THR A 96 11.82 20.43 -3.54
CA THR A 96 10.43 20.71 -3.18
C THR A 96 10.05 19.96 -1.90
N ARG A 97 9.30 20.63 -1.03
CA ARG A 97 8.76 20.08 0.21
C ARG A 97 7.31 19.70 0.02
N VAL A 98 6.90 18.58 0.60
CA VAL A 98 5.51 18.12 0.62
C VAL A 98 5.15 17.69 2.03
N MET A 99 4.17 18.35 2.62
CA MET A 99 3.64 18.03 3.94
C MET A 99 2.22 17.49 3.79
N VAL A 100 2.05 16.23 4.18
CA VAL A 100 0.75 15.56 4.25
C VAL A 100 -0.05 16.18 5.40
N ASN A 101 -1.32 16.50 5.15
CA ASN A 101 -2.21 17.03 6.16
C ASN A 101 -3.66 16.58 5.92
N ASP A 102 -4.49 16.75 6.93
CA ASP A 102 -5.93 16.67 6.85
C ASP A 102 -6.55 17.91 7.52
N GLY A 103 -7.86 18.08 7.37
CA GLY A 103 -8.54 19.13 8.11
C GLY A 103 -9.95 19.45 7.63
N LEU A 104 -10.56 20.41 8.31
CA LEU A 104 -11.90 20.89 8.03
C LEU A 104 -11.88 21.96 6.93
N VAL A 105 -12.57 21.67 5.84
CA VAL A 105 -12.80 22.60 4.73
C VAL A 105 -14.25 23.08 4.78
N VAL A 106 -14.44 24.40 4.73
CA VAL A 106 -15.73 25.07 4.82
C VAL A 106 -15.96 25.92 3.56
N TYR A 107 -17.11 25.73 2.95
CA TYR A 107 -17.58 26.52 1.82
C TYR A 107 -19.07 26.84 1.97
N GLY A 108 -19.38 28.13 2.09
CA GLY A 108 -20.75 28.58 2.40
C GLY A 108 -21.23 28.03 3.75
N GLN A 109 -22.31 27.24 3.73
CA GLN A 109 -22.92 26.61 4.91
C GLN A 109 -22.53 25.12 5.05
N ARG A 110 -21.60 24.61 4.22
CA ARG A 110 -21.18 23.21 4.21
C ARG A 110 -19.76 23.08 4.75
N SER A 111 -19.53 22.01 5.50
CA SER A 111 -18.23 21.67 6.07
C SER A 111 -17.91 20.19 5.83
N PHE A 112 -16.69 19.90 5.40
CA PHE A 112 -16.22 18.53 5.17
C PHE A 112 -14.84 18.33 5.78
N SER A 113 -14.60 17.14 6.35
CA SER A 113 -13.26 16.74 6.77
C SER A 113 -12.56 16.10 5.57
N GLU A 114 -11.57 16.81 5.02
CA GLU A 114 -10.76 16.34 3.90
C GLU A 114 -9.48 15.67 4.41
N LYS A 115 -9.15 14.50 3.87
CA LYS A 115 -8.00 13.68 4.33
C LYS A 115 -6.78 13.75 3.42
N LYS A 116 -6.93 14.34 2.24
CA LYS A 116 -5.94 14.36 1.16
C LYS A 116 -5.48 15.79 0.88
N PHE A 117 -5.13 16.52 1.94
CA PHE A 117 -4.78 17.94 1.86
C PHE A 117 -3.29 18.14 2.02
N TYR A 118 -2.59 18.54 0.96
CA TYR A 118 -1.14 18.68 1.00
C TYR A 118 -0.75 20.16 1.06
N PHE A 119 0.32 20.43 1.79
CA PHE A 119 1.03 21.70 1.73
C PHE A 119 2.35 21.49 1.00
N ALA A 120 2.62 22.25 -0.05
CA ALA A 120 3.83 22.07 -0.85
C ALA A 120 4.48 23.40 -1.24
N ASP A 121 5.72 23.34 -1.73
CA ASP A 121 6.39 24.52 -2.29
C ASP A 121 5.74 24.98 -3.61
N ALA A 122 5.94 26.25 -3.96
CA ALA A 122 5.31 26.87 -5.13
C ALA A 122 5.66 26.17 -6.45
N ASN A 123 6.80 25.49 -6.51
CA ASN A 123 7.27 24.73 -7.67
C ASN A 123 6.67 23.31 -7.76
N PHE A 124 5.74 22.91 -6.90
CA PHE A 124 5.23 21.53 -6.86
C PHE A 124 4.76 21.01 -8.23
N PHE A 125 3.98 21.80 -8.97
CA PHE A 125 3.44 21.43 -10.29
C PHE A 125 4.43 21.59 -11.46
N THR A 126 5.57 22.25 -11.25
CA THR A 126 6.68 22.28 -12.23
C THR A 126 7.75 21.23 -11.93
N PHE A 127 7.89 20.87 -10.65
CA PHE A 127 8.79 19.83 -10.18
C PHE A 127 8.26 18.44 -10.52
N PHE A 128 6.99 18.19 -10.21
CA PHE A 128 6.25 16.99 -10.61
C PHE A 128 5.41 17.25 -11.87
N SER A 129 5.09 16.20 -12.63
CA SER A 129 4.39 16.31 -13.92
C SER A 129 2.89 16.03 -13.79
N TYR A 130 2.25 16.53 -12.72
CA TYR A 130 0.80 16.39 -12.54
C TYR A 130 0.06 17.30 -13.54
N PRO A 131 -0.89 16.75 -14.32
CA PRO A 131 -1.59 17.53 -15.33
C PRO A 131 -2.61 18.49 -14.71
N LEU A 132 -2.49 19.78 -15.04
CA LEU A 132 -3.52 20.78 -14.74
C LEU A 132 -4.57 20.81 -15.86
N ILE A 133 -5.85 20.77 -15.49
CA ILE A 133 -6.98 21.07 -16.38
C ILE A 133 -7.12 22.59 -16.52
N GLN A 134 -6.94 23.32 -15.41
CA GLN A 134 -7.02 24.78 -15.37
C GLN A 134 -5.89 25.37 -14.51
N GLY A 135 -5.38 26.53 -14.91
CA GLY A 135 -4.27 27.22 -14.26
C GLY A 135 -2.92 26.93 -14.91
N ASP A 136 -1.93 27.76 -14.59
CA ASP A 136 -0.55 27.63 -15.08
C ASP A 136 0.35 27.01 -13.98
N PRO A 137 1.01 25.86 -14.23
CA PRO A 137 1.85 25.18 -13.25
C PRO A 137 2.89 26.06 -12.56
N ALA A 138 3.43 27.06 -13.26
CA ALA A 138 4.47 27.94 -12.72
C ALA A 138 3.94 29.01 -11.73
N SER A 139 2.64 29.30 -11.76
CA SER A 139 2.05 30.40 -10.98
C SER A 139 0.91 29.99 -10.06
N VAL A 140 0.34 28.78 -10.23
CA VAL A 140 -0.83 28.31 -9.46
C VAL A 140 -0.63 28.28 -7.95
N LEU A 141 0.60 28.15 -7.44
CA LEU A 141 0.93 28.16 -6.01
C LEU A 141 1.77 29.37 -5.56
N SER A 142 1.84 30.42 -6.38
CA SER A 142 2.72 31.57 -6.12
C SER A 142 2.26 32.47 -4.95
N GLU A 143 0.95 32.56 -4.71
CA GLU A 143 0.38 33.34 -3.60
C GLU A 143 0.18 32.44 -2.37
N PRO A 144 0.58 32.83 -1.14
CA PRO A 144 0.39 32.01 0.08
C PRO A 144 -1.07 31.64 0.40
N THR A 145 -2.04 32.34 -0.18
CA THR A 145 -3.47 32.10 -0.04
C THR A 145 -4.07 31.42 -1.28
N SER A 146 -3.26 30.80 -2.12
CA SER A 146 -3.72 29.99 -3.25
C SER A 146 -4.01 28.55 -2.85
N VAL A 147 -4.83 27.86 -3.64
CA VAL A 147 -5.01 26.42 -3.56
C VAL A 147 -5.35 25.83 -4.92
N VAL A 148 -4.81 24.65 -5.18
CA VAL A 148 -5.13 23.84 -6.36
C VAL A 148 -5.90 22.62 -5.90
N ILE A 149 -7.01 22.32 -6.57
CA ILE A 149 -7.94 21.25 -6.17
C ILE A 149 -8.12 20.22 -7.29
N SER A 150 -8.46 18.98 -6.93
CA SER A 150 -8.79 17.95 -7.91
C SER A 150 -10.11 18.26 -8.62
N GLU A 151 -10.30 17.72 -9.82
CA GLU A 151 -11.56 17.81 -10.56
C GLU A 151 -12.74 17.30 -9.72
N ALA A 152 -12.55 16.22 -8.96
CA ALA A 152 -13.57 15.67 -8.07
C ALA A 152 -13.95 16.66 -6.95
N MET A 153 -12.98 17.39 -6.40
CA MET A 153 -13.25 18.43 -5.40
C MET A 153 -13.92 19.65 -6.04
N ALA A 154 -13.51 20.05 -7.24
CA ALA A 154 -14.18 21.11 -7.97
C ALA A 154 -15.67 20.79 -8.15
N GLU A 155 -16.01 19.56 -8.56
CA GLU A 155 -17.40 19.11 -8.69
C GLU A 155 -18.12 19.04 -7.34
N LYS A 156 -17.48 18.49 -6.30
CA LYS A 156 -18.06 18.38 -4.95
C LYS A 156 -18.48 19.73 -4.36
N TYR A 157 -17.66 20.76 -4.54
CA TYR A 157 -17.86 22.07 -3.90
C TYR A 157 -18.62 23.06 -4.79
N PHE A 158 -18.36 23.05 -6.09
CA PHE A 158 -18.85 24.06 -7.03
C PHE A 158 -19.85 23.50 -8.06
N GLY A 159 -19.99 22.18 -8.14
CA GLY A 159 -20.82 21.51 -9.15
C GLY A 159 -20.28 21.80 -10.55
N ARG A 160 -21.12 22.40 -11.39
CA ARG A 160 -20.75 22.82 -12.76
C ARG A 160 -20.23 24.25 -12.86
N ASN A 161 -20.13 24.97 -11.75
CA ASN A 161 -19.64 26.34 -11.75
C ASN A 161 -18.11 26.36 -11.85
N ASP A 162 -17.56 27.41 -12.45
CA ASP A 162 -16.12 27.64 -12.49
C ASP A 162 -15.57 27.81 -11.05
N PRO A 163 -14.66 26.92 -10.61
CA PRO A 163 -14.08 26.99 -9.28
C PRO A 163 -13.02 28.10 -9.16
N ILE A 164 -12.43 28.56 -10.27
CA ILE A 164 -11.31 29.51 -10.25
C ILE A 164 -11.73 30.84 -9.61
N GLY A 165 -10.88 31.36 -8.73
CA GLY A 165 -11.08 32.60 -8.00
C GLY A 165 -12.05 32.50 -6.81
N LYS A 166 -12.71 31.35 -6.60
CA LYS A 166 -13.56 31.13 -5.42
C LYS A 166 -12.69 30.94 -4.18
N VAL A 167 -13.20 31.41 -3.03
CA VAL A 167 -12.51 31.28 -1.74
C VAL A 167 -13.14 30.16 -0.93
N ILE A 168 -12.29 29.34 -0.33
CA ILE A 168 -12.64 28.22 0.53
C ILE A 168 -11.87 28.40 1.84
N ARG A 169 -12.54 28.14 2.96
CA ARG A 169 -11.95 28.31 4.29
C ARG A 169 -11.43 26.97 4.81
N PHE A 170 -10.21 26.94 5.32
CA PHE A 170 -9.58 25.76 5.92
C PHE A 170 -9.26 26.01 7.41
N GLU A 171 -9.66 25.07 8.28
CA GLU A 171 -9.43 25.10 9.74
C GLU A 171 -9.89 26.40 10.42
N ASP A 172 -10.94 27.03 9.88
CA ASP A 172 -11.46 28.36 10.27
C ASP A 172 -10.38 29.47 10.34
N ARG A 173 -9.25 29.26 9.67
CA ARG A 173 -8.05 30.09 9.84
C ARG A 173 -7.51 30.63 8.54
N TYR A 174 -7.54 29.81 7.49
CA TYR A 174 -6.94 30.13 6.21
C TYR A 174 -8.03 30.27 5.17
N ASP A 175 -8.04 31.40 4.49
CA ASP A 175 -8.89 31.63 3.32
C ASP A 175 -8.06 31.40 2.07
N PHE A 176 -8.32 30.29 1.38
CA PHE A 176 -7.64 29.90 0.17
C PHE A 176 -8.49 30.18 -1.06
N LYS A 177 -7.93 30.91 -2.01
CA LYS A 177 -8.48 31.18 -3.34
C LYS A 177 -8.07 30.06 -4.30
N VAL A 178 -9.03 29.44 -4.97
CA VAL A 178 -8.75 28.40 -5.98
C VAL A 178 -8.08 29.03 -7.19
N THR A 179 -6.88 28.58 -7.52
CA THR A 179 -6.03 29.12 -8.61
C THR A 179 -5.76 28.11 -9.71
N GLY A 180 -6.07 26.84 -9.48
CA GLY A 180 -5.98 25.79 -10.49
C GLY A 180 -6.83 24.58 -10.15
N VAL A 181 -7.06 23.77 -11.18
CA VAL A 181 -7.72 22.47 -11.08
C VAL A 181 -6.83 21.45 -11.75
N PHE A 182 -6.45 20.40 -11.02
CA PHE A 182 -5.74 19.28 -11.61
C PHE A 182 -6.71 18.14 -11.94
N GLY A 183 -6.43 17.44 -13.03
CA GLY A 183 -7.19 16.24 -13.36
C GLY A 183 -6.91 15.12 -12.38
N GLN A 184 -7.54 13.96 -12.54
CA GLN A 184 -7.05 12.78 -11.83
C GLN A 184 -5.55 12.62 -12.10
N ALA A 185 -4.74 12.58 -11.03
CA ALA A 185 -3.34 12.17 -11.15
C ALA A 185 -3.32 10.85 -11.93
N PRO A 186 -2.39 10.64 -12.89
CA PRO A 186 -2.26 9.35 -13.55
C PRO A 186 -2.14 8.30 -12.45
N ALA A 187 -3.15 7.45 -12.33
CA ALA A 187 -3.68 6.94 -11.04
C ALA A 187 -2.83 5.86 -10.34
N ALA A 188 -1.53 6.03 -10.43
CA ALA A 188 -0.47 5.33 -9.76
C ALA A 188 0.54 6.43 -9.39
N SER A 189 0.26 7.19 -8.33
CA SER A 189 1.26 8.04 -7.68
C SER A 189 1.34 7.69 -6.21
N HIS A 190 2.54 7.73 -5.65
CA HIS A 190 2.71 7.59 -4.20
C HIS A 190 2.14 8.80 -3.43
N LEU A 191 1.98 9.96 -4.08
CA LEU A 191 1.33 11.14 -3.51
C LEU A 191 -0.16 11.11 -3.85
N ASP A 192 -0.99 10.78 -2.87
CA ASP A 192 -2.44 10.74 -2.98
C ASP A 192 -3.08 12.00 -2.38
N PHE A 193 -3.29 13.03 -3.21
CA PHE A 193 -3.81 14.34 -2.81
C PHE A 193 -5.03 14.76 -3.62
N ASP A 194 -5.94 15.50 -2.98
CA ASP A 194 -7.08 16.19 -3.60
C ASP A 194 -6.92 17.72 -3.54
N TRP A 195 -6.01 18.20 -2.69
CA TRP A 195 -5.74 19.61 -2.46
C TRP A 195 -4.24 19.84 -2.33
N VAL A 196 -3.76 20.94 -2.90
CA VAL A 196 -2.40 21.44 -2.68
C VAL A 196 -2.44 22.94 -2.39
N ALA A 197 -1.95 23.34 -1.24
CA ALA A 197 -1.77 24.75 -0.87
C ALA A 197 -0.29 25.06 -0.56
N PRO A 198 0.15 26.33 -0.59
CA PRO A 198 1.53 26.69 -0.30
C PRO A 198 1.93 26.38 1.14
N ILE A 199 3.05 25.69 1.33
CA ILE A 199 3.59 25.35 2.65
C ILE A 199 4.11 26.58 3.42
N ASP A 200 4.39 27.68 2.71
CA ASP A 200 4.85 28.94 3.28
C ASP A 200 3.88 29.60 4.27
N VAL A 201 2.63 29.13 4.34
CA VAL A 201 1.69 29.51 5.42
C VAL A 201 2.23 29.18 6.83
N PHE A 202 3.21 28.28 6.93
CA PHE A 202 3.86 27.90 8.19
C PHE A 202 5.20 28.60 8.44
N LYS A 203 5.68 29.48 7.56
CA LYS A 203 7.03 30.09 7.68
C LYS A 203 7.28 30.83 9.00
N GLU A 204 6.24 31.44 9.57
CA GLU A 204 6.30 32.17 10.85
C GLU A 204 6.13 31.24 12.07
N ARG A 205 5.90 29.94 11.86
CA ARG A 205 5.80 28.97 12.96
C ARG A 205 7.18 28.56 13.39
N GLN A 206 7.45 28.68 14.69
CA GLN A 206 8.74 28.31 15.28
C GLN A 206 9.17 26.88 14.89
N TRP A 207 8.26 25.91 14.99
CA TRP A 207 8.53 24.50 14.65
C TRP A 207 8.96 24.31 13.19
N PHE A 208 8.47 25.13 12.26
CA PHE A 208 8.77 24.98 10.83
C PHE A 208 10.25 25.28 10.53
N SER A 209 10.84 26.20 11.29
CA SER A 209 12.27 26.52 11.20
C SER A 209 13.19 25.53 11.94
N MET A 210 12.63 24.57 12.70
CA MET A 210 13.43 23.63 13.50
C MET A 210 13.90 22.44 12.68
N TRP A 211 15.21 22.17 12.74
CA TRP A 211 15.86 21.02 12.11
C TRP A 211 15.38 19.66 12.63
N TRP A 212 14.85 19.60 13.85
CA TRP A 212 14.33 18.39 14.47
C TRP A 212 12.83 18.16 14.23
N SER A 213 12.15 19.05 13.48
CA SER A 213 10.70 18.98 13.23
C SER A 213 10.34 18.10 12.02
N ASN A 214 10.39 16.79 12.22
CA ASN A 214 10.24 15.77 11.17
C ASN A 214 8.78 15.55 10.78
N SER A 215 8.27 16.38 9.89
CA SER A 215 6.83 16.49 9.60
C SER A 215 6.50 16.47 8.12
N LEU A 216 7.51 16.43 7.24
CA LEU A 216 7.32 16.56 5.79
C LEU A 216 8.31 15.73 4.98
N PHE A 217 8.00 15.54 3.71
CA PHE A 217 8.91 14.98 2.72
C PHE A 217 9.72 16.11 2.07
N THR A 218 11.01 15.84 1.84
CA THR A 218 11.86 16.67 1.00
C THR A 218 12.25 15.87 -0.23
N TYR A 219 11.97 16.40 -1.41
CA TYR A 219 12.42 15.86 -2.69
C TYR A 219 13.46 16.78 -3.30
N VAL A 220 14.44 16.18 -3.98
CA VAL A 220 15.45 16.88 -4.75
C VAL A 220 15.46 16.34 -6.17
N ARG A 221 15.54 17.26 -7.15
CA ARG A 221 15.86 16.90 -8.53
C ARG A 221 17.36 17.13 -8.70
N LEU A 222 18.09 16.05 -8.93
CA LEU A 222 19.52 16.14 -9.18
C LEU A 222 19.78 16.55 -10.63
N ASN A 223 20.88 17.27 -10.86
CA ASN A 223 21.34 17.54 -12.21
C ASN A 223 21.60 16.20 -12.94
N PRO A 224 21.24 16.05 -14.23
CA PRO A 224 21.43 14.80 -14.96
C PRO A 224 22.88 14.29 -15.02
N SER A 225 23.86 15.18 -14.81
CA SER A 225 25.28 14.88 -14.76
C SER A 225 25.82 14.56 -13.35
N ALA A 226 24.99 14.67 -12.30
CA ALA A 226 25.42 14.42 -10.93
C ALA A 226 25.62 12.91 -10.70
N ASP A 227 26.73 12.55 -10.04
CA ASP A 227 26.94 11.19 -9.57
C ASP A 227 26.27 11.02 -8.19
N VAL A 228 25.22 10.22 -8.15
CA VAL A 228 24.38 10.02 -6.94
C VAL A 228 25.21 9.48 -5.77
N SER A 229 26.13 8.54 -6.04
CA SER A 229 26.97 7.93 -5.00
C SER A 229 27.93 8.95 -4.39
N SER A 230 28.56 9.78 -5.22
CA SER A 230 29.40 10.89 -4.78
C SER A 230 28.60 11.92 -3.99
N PHE A 231 27.39 12.26 -4.46
CA PHE A 231 26.52 13.21 -3.75
C PHE A 231 26.13 12.71 -2.36
N ILE A 232 25.70 11.44 -2.22
CA ILE A 232 25.43 10.82 -0.91
C ILE A 232 26.65 10.91 0.01
N GLY A 233 27.86 10.68 -0.52
CA GLY A 233 29.11 10.84 0.24
C GLY A 233 29.36 12.25 0.79
N LYS A 234 28.81 13.29 0.15
CA LYS A 234 28.90 14.69 0.62
C LYS A 234 27.91 15.01 1.75
N LEU A 235 26.81 14.25 1.87
CA LEU A 235 25.74 14.52 2.82
C LEU A 235 26.18 14.37 4.29
N SER A 236 27.16 13.50 4.55
CA SER A 236 27.73 13.33 5.89
C SER A 236 28.37 14.64 6.40
N ALA A 237 29.14 15.34 5.56
CA ALA A 237 29.72 16.64 5.90
C ALA A 237 28.66 17.75 6.03
N PHE A 238 27.59 17.68 5.23
CA PHE A 238 26.42 18.55 5.38
C PHE A 238 25.76 18.35 6.76
N MET A 239 25.58 17.10 7.19
CA MET A 239 25.02 16.81 8.51
C MET A 239 25.94 17.28 9.64
N ASP A 240 27.26 17.17 9.48
CA ASP A 240 28.21 17.74 10.45
C ASP A 240 28.11 19.26 10.56
N LYS A 241 27.92 19.96 9.44
CA LYS A 241 27.74 21.43 9.41
C LYS A 241 26.50 21.88 10.18
N TYR A 242 25.38 21.18 10.06
CA TYR A 242 24.09 21.62 10.63
C TYR A 242 23.74 20.99 11.99
N PHE A 243 24.26 19.79 12.29
CA PHE A 243 23.93 19.04 13.50
C PHE A 243 25.15 18.64 14.34
N GLY A 244 26.38 19.06 13.98
CA GLY A 244 27.60 18.67 14.69
C GLY A 244 27.54 18.88 16.21
N ASP A 245 27.05 20.04 16.65
CA ASP A 245 26.88 20.36 18.09
C ASP A 245 25.81 19.46 18.75
N ASP A 246 24.71 19.17 18.04
CA ASP A 246 23.68 18.26 18.53
C ASP A 246 24.18 16.82 18.65
N PHE A 247 25.00 16.36 17.70
CA PHE A 247 25.61 15.03 17.76
C PHE A 247 26.54 14.91 18.97
N GLN A 248 27.33 15.94 19.27
CA GLN A 248 28.16 15.98 20.47
C GLN A 248 27.32 15.98 21.76
N ARG A 249 26.20 16.71 21.77
CA ARG A 249 25.32 16.81 22.94
C ARG A 249 24.53 15.53 23.22
N THR A 250 24.06 14.85 22.17
CA THR A 250 23.16 13.70 22.29
C THR A 250 23.90 12.36 22.23
N GLY A 251 25.11 12.32 21.71
CA GLY A 251 25.85 11.08 21.45
C GLY A 251 25.28 10.26 20.28
N HIS A 252 24.28 10.76 19.57
CA HIS A 252 23.61 10.06 18.48
C HIS A 252 23.82 10.81 17.16
N ARG A 253 24.50 10.16 16.21
CA ARG A 253 24.64 10.67 14.83
C ARG A 253 23.45 10.21 13.99
N MET A 254 22.97 11.10 13.13
CA MET A 254 22.16 10.73 11.97
C MET A 254 22.80 11.24 10.69
N ASP A 255 22.54 10.56 9.59
CA ASP A 255 22.99 10.95 8.26
C ASP A 255 21.79 11.14 7.31
N LEU A 256 22.06 11.45 6.04
CA LEU A 256 21.06 11.44 4.98
C LEU A 256 21.38 10.38 3.93
N ASP A 257 20.33 9.95 3.24
CA ASP A 257 20.42 9.08 2.07
C ASP A 257 19.37 9.52 1.04
N LEU A 258 19.46 8.99 -0.17
CA LEU A 258 18.52 9.28 -1.24
C LEU A 258 17.77 8.03 -1.68
N GLU A 259 16.49 8.21 -1.95
CA GLU A 259 15.63 7.18 -2.51
C GLU A 259 15.08 7.63 -3.87
N PRO A 260 15.35 6.89 -4.96
CA PRO A 260 14.76 7.19 -6.27
C PRO A 260 13.23 7.23 -6.21
N LEU A 261 12.61 8.18 -6.92
CA LEU A 261 11.15 8.33 -6.98
C LEU A 261 10.43 7.01 -7.30
N ALA A 262 10.93 6.26 -8.28
CA ALA A 262 10.32 4.99 -8.72
C ALA A 262 10.36 3.86 -7.69
N SER A 263 11.19 3.94 -6.64
CA SER A 263 11.25 2.90 -5.60
C SER A 263 10.38 3.20 -4.38
N ILE A 264 9.97 4.46 -4.17
CA ILE A 264 9.28 4.91 -2.96
C ILE A 264 8.04 4.05 -2.68
N TYR A 265 7.21 3.80 -3.70
CA TYR A 265 5.96 3.06 -3.52
C TYR A 265 6.16 1.61 -3.03
N LEU A 266 7.15 0.89 -3.57
CA LEU A 266 7.36 -0.53 -3.26
C LEU A 266 8.34 -0.78 -2.11
N ASN A 267 9.03 0.26 -1.63
CA ASN A 267 10.00 0.13 -0.56
C ASN A 267 9.36 0.22 0.83
N LYS A 268 9.06 -0.94 1.43
CA LYS A 268 8.49 -1.03 2.79
C LYS A 268 9.50 -0.91 3.93
N GLU A 269 10.80 -0.80 3.64
CA GLU A 269 11.85 -0.77 4.68
C GLU A 269 11.99 0.62 5.31
N THR A 270 11.39 1.64 4.70
CA THR A 270 11.38 3.01 5.23
C THR A 270 10.53 3.09 6.49
N SER A 271 11.17 3.49 7.59
CA SER A 271 10.53 3.68 8.90
C SER A 271 9.88 5.06 9.00
N TYR A 272 8.80 5.16 9.78
CA TYR A 272 8.06 6.42 10.00
C TYR A 272 7.72 7.13 8.68
N ASP A 273 7.24 6.36 7.71
CA ASP A 273 6.81 6.87 6.42
C ASP A 273 5.31 7.22 6.45
N LEU A 274 4.94 8.29 5.75
CA LEU A 274 3.53 8.69 5.56
C LEU A 274 3.00 8.24 4.19
N VAL A 275 3.84 7.61 3.36
CA VAL A 275 3.43 7.02 2.08
C VAL A 275 2.72 5.68 2.31
N GLN A 276 1.65 5.46 1.55
CA GLN A 276 1.04 4.14 1.47
C GLN A 276 1.84 3.24 0.52
N HIS A 277 2.57 2.27 1.09
CA HIS A 277 3.41 1.37 0.30
C HIS A 277 2.67 0.17 -0.29
N GLY A 278 2.97 -0.16 -1.55
CA GLY A 278 2.61 -1.42 -2.20
C GLY A 278 3.46 -2.58 -1.70
N ASP A 279 3.01 -3.82 -1.96
CA ASP A 279 3.67 -5.04 -1.48
C ASP A 279 4.43 -5.78 -2.59
N GLN A 280 5.74 -5.55 -2.66
CA GLN A 280 6.60 -6.19 -3.65
C GLN A 280 6.56 -7.73 -3.57
N MET A 281 6.45 -8.31 -2.38
CA MET A 281 6.35 -9.77 -2.21
C MET A 281 5.01 -10.27 -2.76
N ALA A 282 3.92 -9.54 -2.52
CA ALA A 282 2.63 -9.87 -3.11
C ALA A 282 2.68 -9.81 -4.66
N LEU A 283 3.40 -8.85 -5.25
CA LEU A 283 3.60 -8.79 -6.70
C LEU A 283 4.30 -10.06 -7.23
N TYR A 284 5.37 -10.51 -6.56
CA TYR A 284 6.06 -11.75 -6.95
C TYR A 284 5.16 -12.98 -6.81
N ILE A 285 4.38 -13.06 -5.74
CA ILE A 285 3.42 -14.15 -5.52
C ILE A 285 2.36 -14.14 -6.63
N PHE A 286 1.76 -13.00 -6.94
CA PHE A 286 0.74 -12.90 -7.99
C PHE A 286 1.31 -13.19 -9.38
N ALA A 287 2.53 -12.74 -9.68
CA ALA A 287 3.22 -13.10 -10.91
C ALA A 287 3.42 -14.62 -11.01
N ALA A 288 3.90 -15.27 -9.94
CA ALA A 288 4.07 -16.72 -9.90
C ALA A 288 2.74 -17.48 -10.08
N VAL A 289 1.67 -17.03 -9.39
CA VAL A 289 0.32 -17.61 -9.53
C VAL A 289 -0.19 -17.48 -10.96
N SER A 290 0.00 -16.32 -11.61
CA SER A 290 -0.41 -16.12 -13.01
C SER A 290 0.26 -17.11 -13.96
N ILE A 291 1.56 -17.38 -13.77
CA ILE A 291 2.32 -18.37 -14.55
C ILE A 291 1.78 -19.78 -14.29
N LEU A 292 1.50 -20.14 -13.04
CA LEU A 292 0.95 -21.46 -12.69
C LEU A 292 -0.45 -21.68 -13.32
N LEU A 293 -1.33 -20.67 -13.27
CA LEU A 293 -2.65 -20.73 -13.90
C LEU A 293 -2.55 -20.89 -15.41
N LEU A 294 -1.61 -20.16 -16.04
CA LEU A 294 -1.32 -20.28 -17.46
C LEU A 294 -0.88 -21.70 -17.84
N LEU A 295 0.05 -22.26 -17.07
CA LEU A 295 0.55 -23.61 -17.27
C LEU A 295 -0.58 -24.64 -17.13
N ILE A 296 -1.44 -24.53 -16.12
CA ILE A 296 -2.61 -25.42 -15.96
C ILE A 296 -3.51 -25.35 -17.19
N ALA A 297 -3.82 -24.15 -17.69
CA ALA A 297 -4.68 -23.97 -18.87
C ALA A 297 -4.06 -24.63 -20.13
N CYS A 298 -2.76 -24.45 -20.35
CA CYS A 298 -2.04 -25.06 -21.47
C CYS A 298 -1.95 -26.58 -21.34
N MET A 299 -1.64 -27.09 -20.14
CA MET A 299 -1.55 -28.53 -19.87
C MET A 299 -2.90 -29.22 -20.02
N ASN A 300 -3.99 -28.59 -19.58
CA ASN A 300 -5.34 -29.11 -19.78
C ASN A 300 -5.66 -29.28 -21.27
N PHE A 301 -5.32 -28.27 -22.08
CA PHE A 301 -5.45 -28.35 -23.54
C PHE A 301 -4.64 -29.51 -24.14
N MET A 302 -3.37 -29.62 -23.76
CA MET A 302 -2.49 -30.71 -24.21
C MET A 302 -3.04 -32.08 -23.82
N ASN A 303 -3.56 -32.22 -22.60
CA ASN A 303 -4.10 -33.46 -22.06
C ASN A 303 -5.34 -33.90 -22.83
N LEU A 304 -6.26 -32.99 -23.12
CA LEU A 304 -7.42 -33.26 -23.96
C LEU A 304 -7.04 -33.60 -25.41
N SER A 305 -6.03 -32.92 -25.97
CA SER A 305 -5.51 -33.22 -27.31
C SER A 305 -4.89 -34.62 -27.37
N THR A 306 -4.20 -35.03 -26.30
CA THR A 306 -3.61 -36.36 -26.14
C THR A 306 -4.66 -37.44 -25.99
N ALA A 307 -5.75 -37.20 -25.27
CA ALA A 307 -6.86 -38.14 -25.12
C ALA A 307 -7.48 -38.53 -26.49
N LYS A 308 -7.42 -37.62 -27.48
CA LYS A 308 -7.88 -37.86 -28.86
C LYS A 308 -6.80 -38.35 -29.83
N SER A 309 -5.59 -38.62 -29.33
CA SER A 309 -4.43 -39.00 -30.15
C SER A 309 -4.67 -40.22 -31.03
N ALA A 310 -5.43 -41.23 -30.58
CA ALA A 310 -5.70 -42.44 -31.36
C ALA A 310 -6.47 -42.16 -32.67
N GLY A 311 -7.49 -41.29 -32.63
CA GLY A 311 -8.23 -40.88 -33.83
C GLY A 311 -7.37 -40.02 -34.75
N ARG A 312 -6.64 -39.05 -34.18
CA ARG A 312 -5.74 -38.16 -34.93
C ARG A 312 -4.55 -38.89 -35.54
N ALA A 313 -4.05 -39.95 -34.91
CA ALA A 313 -2.95 -40.75 -35.43
C ALA A 313 -3.32 -41.41 -36.77
N LYS A 314 -4.54 -41.97 -36.89
CA LYS A 314 -5.02 -42.57 -38.16
C LYS A 314 -5.10 -41.53 -39.28
N GLU A 315 -5.61 -40.34 -38.98
CA GLU A 315 -5.69 -39.22 -39.92
C GLU A 315 -4.29 -38.76 -40.39
N VAL A 316 -3.35 -38.62 -39.46
CA VAL A 316 -1.95 -38.25 -39.75
C VAL A 316 -1.25 -39.33 -40.58
N GLY A 317 -1.46 -40.61 -40.24
CA GLY A 317 -0.90 -41.74 -40.99
C GLY A 317 -1.37 -41.75 -42.44
N LEU A 318 -2.67 -41.56 -42.67
CA LEU A 318 -3.25 -41.47 -44.02
C LEU A 318 -2.68 -40.28 -44.80
N ARG A 319 -2.60 -39.09 -44.19
CA ARG A 319 -2.05 -37.89 -44.83
C ARG A 319 -0.59 -38.04 -45.24
N LYS A 320 0.24 -38.68 -44.41
CA LYS A 320 1.64 -38.96 -44.74
C LYS A 320 1.78 -39.92 -45.91
N VAL A 321 0.92 -40.94 -45.99
CA VAL A 321 0.86 -41.84 -47.16
C VAL A 321 0.43 -41.07 -48.41
N MET A 322 -0.46 -40.08 -48.27
CA MET A 322 -0.86 -39.16 -49.34
C MET A 322 0.16 -38.04 -49.63
N GLY A 323 1.38 -38.10 -49.10
CA GLY A 323 2.48 -37.17 -49.41
C GLY A 323 2.61 -35.96 -48.47
N ALA A 324 1.90 -35.90 -47.35
CA ALA A 324 2.09 -34.82 -46.38
C ALA A 324 3.39 -34.97 -45.58
N TYR A 325 4.28 -33.97 -45.68
CA TYR A 325 5.50 -33.90 -44.87
C TYR A 325 5.20 -33.55 -43.40
N ARG A 326 6.09 -33.97 -42.49
CA ARG A 326 5.95 -33.71 -41.04
C ARG A 326 5.82 -32.23 -40.70
N GLN A 327 6.55 -31.36 -41.38
CA GLN A 327 6.50 -29.91 -41.17
C GLN A 327 5.11 -29.33 -41.47
N ASN A 328 4.44 -29.81 -42.53
CA ASN A 328 3.08 -29.36 -42.87
C ASN A 328 2.08 -29.69 -41.76
N LEU A 329 2.22 -30.87 -41.14
CA LEU A 329 1.37 -31.30 -40.02
C LEU A 329 1.66 -30.50 -38.74
N ILE A 330 2.92 -30.17 -38.46
CA ILE A 330 3.32 -29.31 -37.33
C ILE A 330 2.67 -27.94 -37.47
N ILE A 331 2.84 -27.29 -38.64
CA ILE A 331 2.27 -25.96 -38.91
C ILE A 331 0.74 -26.00 -38.81
N GLN A 332 0.10 -27.05 -39.33
CA GLN A 332 -1.34 -27.22 -39.23
C GLN A 332 -1.81 -27.31 -37.76
N PHE A 333 -1.18 -28.16 -36.94
CA PHE A 333 -1.59 -28.33 -35.54
C PHE A 333 -1.30 -27.13 -34.66
N LEU A 334 -0.19 -26.43 -34.89
CA LEU A 334 0.09 -25.16 -34.23
C LEU A 334 -0.94 -24.10 -34.66
N GLY A 335 -1.24 -23.98 -35.96
CA GLY A 335 -2.26 -23.06 -36.46
C GLY A 335 -3.66 -23.33 -35.89
N GLU A 336 -4.06 -24.58 -35.75
CA GLU A 336 -5.31 -24.96 -35.08
C GLU A 336 -5.34 -24.52 -33.61
N SER A 337 -4.22 -24.66 -32.89
CA SER A 337 -4.12 -24.31 -31.47
C SER A 337 -4.07 -22.80 -31.24
N VAL A 338 -3.36 -22.07 -32.11
CA VAL A 338 -3.34 -20.60 -32.12
C VAL A 338 -4.71 -20.01 -32.47
N LEU A 339 -5.46 -20.64 -33.38
CA LEU A 339 -6.82 -20.20 -33.68
C LEU A 339 -7.75 -20.38 -32.47
N LEU A 340 -7.62 -21.49 -31.74
CA LEU A 340 -8.38 -21.72 -30.50
C LEU A 340 -7.97 -20.74 -29.40
N SER A 341 -6.68 -20.43 -29.25
CA SER A 341 -6.22 -19.44 -28.28
C SER A 341 -6.69 -18.03 -28.63
N LEU A 342 -6.79 -17.67 -29.92
CA LEU A 342 -7.38 -16.41 -30.36
C LEU A 342 -8.85 -16.27 -29.93
N ILE A 343 -9.66 -17.30 -30.19
CA ILE A 343 -11.08 -17.28 -29.78
C ILE A 343 -11.19 -17.20 -28.25
N ALA A 344 -10.37 -17.98 -27.54
CA ALA A 344 -10.33 -17.95 -26.08
C ALA A 344 -9.89 -16.59 -25.53
N MET A 345 -8.94 -15.91 -26.17
CA MET A 345 -8.44 -14.59 -25.77
C MET A 345 -9.52 -13.51 -25.93
N ILE A 346 -10.30 -13.54 -27.02
CA ILE A 346 -11.43 -12.61 -27.21
C ILE A 346 -12.45 -12.80 -26.08
N ILE A 347 -12.81 -14.04 -25.76
CA ILE A 347 -13.72 -14.34 -24.66
C ILE A 347 -13.11 -13.91 -23.33
N ALA A 348 -11.82 -14.17 -23.11
CA ALA A 348 -11.12 -13.79 -21.89
C ALA A 348 -11.11 -12.28 -21.67
N PHE A 349 -10.91 -11.49 -22.71
CA PHE A 349 -10.97 -10.03 -22.63
C PHE A 349 -12.37 -9.54 -22.24
N CYS A 350 -13.42 -10.09 -22.87
CA CYS A 350 -14.81 -9.76 -22.50
C CYS A 350 -15.13 -10.13 -21.05
N LEU A 351 -14.67 -11.30 -20.58
CA LEU A 351 -14.85 -11.74 -19.19
C LEU A 351 -14.05 -10.87 -18.22
N ALA A 352 -12.83 -10.48 -18.58
CA ALA A 352 -11.98 -9.62 -17.77
C ALA A 352 -12.63 -8.23 -17.62
N GLU A 353 -13.15 -7.66 -18.70
CA GLU A 353 -13.89 -6.39 -18.67
C GLU A 353 -15.14 -6.47 -17.79
N LEU A 354 -15.90 -7.57 -17.87
CA LEU A 354 -17.08 -7.77 -17.02
C LEU A 354 -16.73 -7.92 -15.53
N ALA A 355 -15.58 -8.52 -15.23
CA ALA A 355 -15.10 -8.73 -13.87
C ALA A 355 -14.43 -7.49 -13.25
N LEU A 356 -13.94 -6.56 -14.09
CA LEU A 356 -13.13 -5.43 -13.68
C LEU A 356 -13.82 -4.49 -12.65
N PRO A 357 -15.11 -4.12 -12.79
CA PRO A 357 -15.78 -3.28 -11.80
C PRO A 357 -15.86 -3.93 -10.41
N TYR A 358 -16.10 -5.25 -10.37
CA TYR A 358 -16.15 -6.01 -9.12
C TYR A 358 -14.77 -6.09 -8.47
N LEU A 359 -13.73 -6.29 -9.29
CA LEU A 359 -12.35 -6.29 -8.82
C LEU A 359 -11.94 -4.91 -8.30
N ASN A 360 -12.32 -3.84 -8.98
CA ASN A 360 -12.07 -2.46 -8.55
C ASN A 360 -12.75 -2.13 -7.23
N ALA A 361 -14.02 -2.51 -7.07
CA ALA A 361 -14.75 -2.35 -5.81
C ALA A 361 -14.13 -3.16 -4.67
N PHE A 362 -13.67 -4.39 -4.96
CA PHE A 362 -13.01 -5.24 -3.97
C PHE A 362 -11.64 -4.72 -3.55
N LEU A 363 -10.85 -4.21 -4.50
CA LEU A 363 -9.50 -3.70 -4.24
C LEU A 363 -9.48 -2.24 -3.75
N GLY A 364 -10.57 -1.50 -3.91
CA GLY A 364 -10.59 -0.05 -3.71
C GLY A 364 -9.65 0.68 -4.68
N LYS A 365 -9.49 0.14 -5.90
CA LYS A 365 -8.59 0.67 -6.94
C LYS A 365 -9.38 0.92 -8.23
N GLU A 366 -8.87 1.82 -9.06
CA GLU A 366 -9.47 2.11 -10.37
C GLU A 366 -8.68 1.46 -11.50
N LEU A 367 -8.59 0.14 -11.59
CA LEU A 367 -7.92 -0.52 -12.71
C LEU A 367 -8.70 -0.26 -14.00
N SER A 368 -7.99 0.08 -15.09
CA SER A 368 -8.59 0.33 -16.41
C SER A 368 -7.63 0.00 -17.54
N TRP A 369 -8.13 -0.62 -18.61
CA TRP A 369 -7.37 -0.85 -19.84
C TRP A 369 -7.03 0.42 -20.60
N SER A 370 -7.82 1.50 -20.43
CA SER A 370 -7.60 2.78 -21.12
C SER A 370 -6.29 3.47 -20.73
N ARG A 371 -5.67 3.04 -19.63
CA ARG A 371 -4.42 3.58 -19.10
C ARG A 371 -3.19 3.02 -19.80
N LEU A 372 -3.33 1.85 -20.40
CA LEU A 372 -2.25 1.25 -21.17
C LEU A 372 -2.25 1.88 -22.56
N ASP A 373 -1.05 2.14 -23.10
CA ASP A 373 -0.94 2.54 -24.49
C ASP A 373 -1.54 1.44 -25.39
N ALA A 374 -2.43 1.83 -26.31
CA ALA A 374 -3.19 0.87 -27.10
C ALA A 374 -2.28 -0.02 -27.97
N GLY A 375 -1.15 0.51 -28.45
CA GLY A 375 -0.17 -0.24 -29.23
C GLY A 375 0.58 -1.26 -28.37
N THR A 376 1.05 -0.86 -27.19
CA THR A 376 1.71 -1.77 -26.24
C THR A 376 0.76 -2.86 -25.74
N THR A 377 -0.50 -2.51 -25.45
CA THR A 377 -1.52 -3.47 -25.00
C THR A 377 -1.82 -4.51 -26.07
N LEU A 378 -2.08 -4.06 -27.30
CA LEU A 378 -2.39 -4.96 -28.40
C LEU A 378 -1.21 -5.89 -28.70
N SER A 379 0.01 -5.36 -28.72
CA SER A 379 1.21 -6.17 -28.93
C SER A 379 1.42 -7.19 -27.80
N ALA A 380 1.24 -6.81 -26.53
CA ALA A 380 1.32 -7.72 -25.40
C ALA A 380 0.26 -8.84 -25.47
N ILE A 381 -0.99 -8.50 -25.81
CA ILE A 381 -2.08 -9.49 -25.98
C ILE A 381 -1.75 -10.46 -27.12
N VAL A 382 -1.28 -9.96 -28.26
CA VAL A 382 -0.90 -10.81 -29.41
C VAL A 382 0.26 -11.73 -29.06
N ILE A 383 1.28 -11.22 -28.35
CA ILE A 383 2.41 -12.02 -27.87
C ILE A 383 1.92 -13.11 -26.91
N LEU A 384 1.11 -12.75 -25.91
CA LEU A 384 0.57 -13.68 -24.92
C LEU A 384 -0.29 -14.77 -25.59
N MET A 385 -1.22 -14.38 -26.47
CA MET A 385 -2.06 -15.30 -27.23
C MET A 385 -1.24 -16.28 -28.07
N THR A 386 -0.18 -15.79 -28.71
CA THR A 386 0.70 -16.60 -29.55
C THR A 386 1.50 -17.59 -28.71
N ILE A 387 2.10 -17.13 -27.61
CA ILE A 387 2.82 -17.99 -26.65
C ILE A 387 1.90 -19.10 -26.15
N ILE A 388 0.68 -18.77 -25.73
CA ILE A 388 -0.27 -19.76 -25.22
C ILE A 388 -0.68 -20.75 -26.31
N GLY A 389 -0.98 -20.28 -27.52
CA GLY A 389 -1.35 -21.13 -28.65
C GLY A 389 -0.24 -22.11 -29.04
N LEU A 390 1.01 -21.64 -29.05
CA LEU A 390 2.19 -22.45 -29.33
C LEU A 390 2.45 -23.46 -28.22
N LEU A 391 2.42 -23.04 -26.95
CA LEU A 391 2.58 -23.93 -25.80
C LEU A 391 1.50 -25.00 -25.82
N ALA A 392 0.22 -24.63 -25.82
CA ALA A 392 -0.91 -25.55 -25.84
C ALA A 392 -0.85 -26.54 -27.02
N GLY A 393 -0.46 -26.07 -28.21
CA GLY A 393 -0.36 -26.89 -29.42
C GLY A 393 0.90 -27.76 -29.51
N SER A 394 1.95 -27.46 -28.75
CA SER A 394 3.29 -28.07 -28.89
C SER A 394 3.26 -29.60 -28.82
N TYR A 395 2.56 -30.19 -27.85
CA TYR A 395 2.48 -31.65 -27.72
C TYR A 395 1.86 -32.30 -28.95
N ALA A 396 0.70 -31.79 -29.40
CA ALA A 396 0.02 -32.30 -30.57
C ALA A 396 0.88 -32.13 -31.84
N ALA A 397 1.52 -30.98 -31.98
CA ALA A 397 2.36 -30.64 -33.12
C ALA A 397 3.59 -31.54 -33.21
N PHE A 398 4.40 -31.68 -32.16
CA PHE A 398 5.68 -32.39 -32.23
C PHE A 398 5.56 -33.90 -32.04
N PHE A 399 4.68 -34.35 -31.14
CA PHE A 399 4.55 -35.77 -30.80
C PHE A 399 3.63 -36.51 -31.77
N LEU A 400 2.44 -35.99 -32.11
CA LEU A 400 1.53 -36.68 -33.04
C LEU A 400 2.04 -36.64 -34.49
N SER A 401 2.72 -35.56 -34.89
CA SER A 401 3.34 -35.50 -36.23
C SER A 401 4.49 -36.49 -36.39
N ALA A 402 5.03 -37.08 -35.32
CA ALA A 402 6.13 -38.03 -35.37
C ALA A 402 5.69 -39.47 -35.72
N PHE A 403 4.38 -39.78 -35.71
CA PHE A 403 3.92 -41.16 -35.91
C PHE A 403 4.29 -41.74 -37.28
N GLN A 404 4.73 -42.99 -37.28
CA GLN A 404 5.05 -43.74 -38.49
C GLN A 404 3.78 -44.38 -39.08
N PRO A 405 3.46 -44.15 -40.37
CA PRO A 405 2.24 -44.67 -40.99
C PRO A 405 2.11 -46.19 -40.91
N ALA A 406 3.23 -46.92 -41.07
CA ALA A 406 3.26 -48.38 -41.01
C ALA A 406 2.83 -48.95 -39.65
N ALA A 407 3.16 -48.26 -38.55
CA ALA A 407 2.79 -48.67 -37.21
C ALA A 407 1.31 -48.39 -36.90
N VAL A 408 0.78 -47.26 -37.39
CA VAL A 408 -0.60 -46.83 -37.15
C VAL A 408 -1.63 -47.64 -37.95
N LEU A 409 -1.31 -47.98 -39.21
CA LEU A 409 -2.24 -48.69 -40.11
C LEU A 409 -2.32 -50.19 -39.84
N LYS A 410 -1.27 -50.80 -39.26
CA LYS A 410 -1.24 -52.24 -38.90
C LYS A 410 -1.97 -52.57 -37.59
N GLY A 411 -2.59 -51.59 -36.93
CA GLY A 411 -3.35 -51.81 -35.68
C GLY A 411 -2.51 -52.17 -34.45
N ALA A 412 -1.18 -52.28 -34.59
CA ALA A 412 -0.27 -52.39 -33.46
C ALA A 412 -0.41 -51.15 -32.57
N SER A 413 -0.20 -51.32 -31.27
CA SER A 413 -0.28 -50.32 -30.19
C SER A 413 0.68 -49.12 -30.36
N ALA A 414 0.58 -48.41 -31.48
CA ALA A 414 1.42 -47.29 -31.90
C ALA A 414 1.19 -46.04 -31.03
N VAL A 415 0.12 -46.04 -30.22
CA VAL A 415 -0.09 -45.04 -29.16
C VAL A 415 0.60 -45.52 -27.88
N ARG A 416 1.93 -45.64 -27.90
CA ARG A 416 2.69 -45.79 -26.66
C ARG A 416 2.55 -44.46 -25.91
N LYS A 417 1.70 -44.40 -24.88
CA LYS A 417 1.54 -43.21 -24.02
C LYS A 417 2.93 -42.82 -23.51
N SER A 418 3.48 -41.72 -24.05
CA SER A 418 4.82 -41.23 -23.69
C SER A 418 4.89 -40.95 -22.19
N SER A 419 6.04 -41.26 -21.58
CA SER A 419 6.32 -40.92 -20.17
C SER A 419 6.13 -39.42 -19.90
N ILE A 420 6.37 -38.58 -20.92
CA ILE A 420 6.19 -37.12 -20.87
C ILE A 420 4.74 -36.74 -20.58
N TRP A 421 3.76 -37.44 -21.16
CA TRP A 421 2.33 -37.15 -20.90
C TRP A 421 1.94 -37.48 -19.46
N LYS A 422 2.42 -38.61 -18.93
CA LYS A 422 2.19 -38.98 -17.53
C LYS A 422 2.80 -37.93 -16.59
N SER A 423 4.02 -37.48 -16.88
CA SER A 423 4.68 -36.42 -16.11
C SER A 423 3.88 -35.11 -16.15
N LEU A 424 3.40 -34.69 -17.33
CA LEU A 424 2.60 -33.47 -17.48
C LEU A 424 1.30 -33.53 -16.66
N VAL A 425 0.59 -34.66 -16.71
CA VAL A 425 -0.66 -34.86 -15.94
C VAL A 425 -0.38 -34.83 -14.44
N VAL A 426 0.65 -35.55 -13.99
CA VAL A 426 1.03 -35.58 -12.56
C VAL A 426 1.41 -34.18 -12.08
N PHE A 427 2.21 -33.45 -12.85
CA PHE A 427 2.60 -32.07 -12.53
C PHE A 427 1.39 -31.13 -12.45
N GLN A 428 0.42 -31.23 -13.37
CA GLN A 428 -0.82 -30.47 -13.31
C GLN A 428 -1.60 -30.74 -12.00
N PHE A 429 -1.73 -32.01 -11.60
CA PHE A 429 -2.41 -32.37 -10.36
C PHE A 429 -1.65 -31.85 -9.13
N ILE A 430 -0.32 -31.88 -9.13
CA ILE A 430 0.49 -31.31 -8.05
C ILE A 430 0.20 -29.82 -7.89
N ILE A 431 0.23 -29.03 -8.98
CA ILE A 431 -0.06 -27.59 -8.91
C ILE A 431 -1.50 -27.36 -8.43
N SER A 432 -2.47 -28.13 -8.95
CA SER A 432 -3.87 -27.97 -8.57
C SER A 432 -4.11 -28.25 -7.09
N ILE A 433 -3.53 -29.34 -6.56
CA ILE A 433 -3.60 -29.69 -5.13
C ILE A 433 -2.91 -28.62 -4.28
N PHE A 434 -1.75 -28.13 -4.72
CA PHE A 434 -1.04 -27.05 -4.03
C PHE A 434 -1.90 -25.77 -3.93
N LEU A 435 -2.52 -25.33 -5.02
CA LEU A 435 -3.39 -24.15 -5.03
C LEU A 435 -4.64 -24.32 -4.15
N ILE A 436 -5.21 -25.52 -4.12
CA ILE A 436 -6.34 -25.84 -3.22
C ILE A 436 -5.90 -25.73 -1.75
N ILE A 437 -4.75 -26.34 -1.40
CA ILE A 437 -4.20 -26.26 -0.03
C ILE A 437 -3.90 -24.81 0.34
N ALA A 438 -3.26 -24.03 -0.54
CA ALA A 438 -2.96 -22.62 -0.32
C ALA A 438 -4.23 -21.79 -0.09
N THR A 439 -5.27 -22.02 -0.90
CA THR A 439 -6.58 -21.36 -0.76
C THR A 439 -7.24 -21.73 0.58
N MET A 440 -7.24 -23.01 0.95
CA MET A 440 -7.76 -23.45 2.25
C MET A 440 -6.97 -22.84 3.41
N ALA A 441 -5.65 -22.75 3.31
CA ALA A 441 -4.81 -22.12 4.33
C ALA A 441 -5.14 -20.62 4.47
N MET A 442 -5.31 -19.91 3.35
CA MET A 442 -5.72 -18.50 3.35
C MET A 442 -7.10 -18.30 4.01
N ILE A 443 -8.08 -19.14 3.69
CA ILE A 443 -9.42 -19.08 4.31
C ILE A 443 -9.29 -19.28 5.82
N ARG A 444 -8.55 -20.29 6.28
CA ARG A 444 -8.34 -20.53 7.72
C ARG A 444 -7.58 -19.40 8.41
N GLN A 445 -6.63 -18.77 7.72
CA GLN A 445 -5.94 -17.58 8.24
C GLN A 445 -6.88 -16.38 8.35
N MET A 446 -7.77 -16.18 7.38
CA MET A 446 -8.79 -15.13 7.45
C MET A 446 -9.78 -15.38 8.60
N ASP A 447 -10.22 -16.63 8.76
CA ASP A 447 -11.07 -17.03 9.89
C ASP A 447 -10.36 -16.77 11.22
N PHE A 448 -9.07 -17.09 11.33
CA PHE A 448 -8.27 -16.80 12.52
C PHE A 448 -8.20 -15.30 12.81
N VAL A 449 -7.86 -14.46 11.81
CA VAL A 449 -7.73 -13.01 12.01
C VAL A 449 -9.06 -12.36 12.40
N THR A 450 -10.19 -12.87 11.91
CA THR A 450 -11.52 -12.32 12.19
C THR A 450 -12.15 -12.82 13.49
N THR A 451 -11.71 -13.97 14.01
CA THR A 451 -12.27 -14.58 15.24
C THR A 451 -11.32 -14.56 16.44
N LYS A 452 -10.07 -14.12 16.25
CA LYS A 452 -9.07 -14.03 17.31
C LYS A 452 -9.53 -13.02 18.36
N ASP A 453 -9.63 -13.48 19.61
CA ASP A 453 -9.80 -12.58 20.76
C ASP A 453 -8.60 -11.63 20.86
N LEU A 454 -8.89 -10.33 20.76
CA LEU A 454 -7.91 -9.27 20.79
C LEU A 454 -7.55 -8.83 22.22
N GLY A 455 -8.30 -9.27 23.24
CA GLY A 455 -8.11 -8.84 24.63
C GLY A 455 -8.75 -7.48 24.95
N PHE A 456 -9.57 -6.94 24.05
CA PHE A 456 -10.38 -5.74 24.23
C PHE A 456 -11.71 -5.87 23.48
N MET A 457 -12.72 -5.11 23.92
CA MET A 457 -14.02 -5.07 23.25
C MET A 457 -13.93 -4.27 21.95
N GLN A 458 -14.06 -4.96 20.82
CA GLN A 458 -14.17 -4.35 19.50
C GLN A 458 -15.64 -4.18 19.07
N ASP A 459 -16.52 -5.06 19.53
CA ASP A 459 -17.93 -5.04 19.19
C ASP A 459 -18.61 -3.80 19.81
N HIS A 460 -19.42 -3.11 19.00
CA HIS A 460 -20.22 -1.95 19.41
C HIS A 460 -19.45 -0.68 19.83
N VAL A 461 -18.13 -0.59 19.60
CA VAL A 461 -17.37 0.64 19.82
C VAL A 461 -17.27 1.45 18.54
N VAL A 462 -17.68 2.72 18.58
CA VAL A 462 -17.54 3.65 17.45
C VAL A 462 -16.41 4.64 17.73
N ILE A 463 -15.38 4.64 16.88
CA ILE A 463 -14.29 5.60 16.96
C ILE A 463 -14.61 6.81 16.10
N VAL A 464 -14.78 7.96 16.74
CA VAL A 464 -15.00 9.26 16.12
C VAL A 464 -13.68 10.05 16.18
N PRO A 465 -13.02 10.28 15.04
CA PRO A 465 -11.85 11.15 15.02
C PRO A 465 -12.27 12.61 15.25
N ILE A 466 -11.56 13.29 16.17
CA ILE A 466 -11.73 14.72 16.46
C ILE A 466 -10.87 15.51 15.47
N ASN A 467 -11.40 15.73 14.28
CA ASN A 467 -10.73 16.48 13.21
C ASN A 467 -11.15 17.96 13.22
N ASN A 468 -11.51 18.48 14.39
CA ASN A 468 -11.99 19.84 14.57
C ASN A 468 -11.40 20.39 15.86
N ARG A 469 -10.71 21.53 15.76
CA ARG A 469 -10.05 22.18 16.88
C ARG A 469 -11.02 22.60 17.99
N ASP A 470 -12.20 23.11 17.64
CA ASP A 470 -13.21 23.53 18.62
C ASP A 470 -13.75 22.34 19.42
N ILE A 471 -14.07 21.21 18.75
CA ILE A 471 -14.43 19.96 19.43
C ILE A 471 -13.27 19.47 20.29
N TYR A 472 -12.03 19.56 19.81
CA TYR A 472 -10.85 19.17 20.58
C TYR A 472 -10.70 20.02 21.86
N GLU A 473 -10.83 21.33 21.76
CA GLU A 473 -10.73 22.26 22.90
C GLU A 473 -11.89 22.05 23.89
N HIS A 474 -13.08 21.67 23.40
CA HIS A 474 -14.30 21.44 24.19
C HIS A 474 -14.68 19.96 24.40
N ARG A 475 -13.74 19.03 24.16
CA ARG A 475 -14.00 17.57 24.12
C ARG A 475 -14.65 16.99 25.38
N GLU A 476 -14.33 17.53 26.56
CA GLU A 476 -14.97 17.12 27.82
C GLU A 476 -16.45 17.51 27.87
N SER A 477 -16.81 18.68 27.35
CA SER A 477 -18.20 19.13 27.24
C SER A 477 -18.95 18.25 26.24
N PHE A 478 -18.32 17.99 25.09
CA PHE A 478 -18.86 17.10 24.07
C PHE A 478 -19.13 15.69 24.62
N LYS A 479 -18.14 15.10 25.32
CA LYS A 479 -18.30 13.82 26.02
C LYS A 479 -19.47 13.84 27.01
N ARG A 480 -19.61 14.89 27.83
CA ARG A 480 -20.72 15.02 28.79
C ARG A 480 -22.09 15.13 28.13
N GLN A 481 -22.18 15.63 26.90
CA GLN A 481 -23.44 15.70 26.16
C GLN A 481 -23.84 14.35 25.55
N LEU A 482 -22.88 13.46 25.30
CA LEU A 482 -23.13 12.12 24.76
C LEU A 482 -23.61 11.14 25.83
N LEU A 483 -23.05 11.20 27.05
CA LEU A 483 -23.34 10.26 28.15
C LEU A 483 -24.82 10.14 28.57
N PRO A 484 -25.66 11.19 28.51
CA PRO A 484 -27.08 11.06 28.85
C PRO A 484 -27.90 10.25 27.86
N SER A 485 -27.36 9.96 26.67
CA SER A 485 -28.07 9.18 25.66
C SER A 485 -28.20 7.72 26.11
N PRO A 486 -29.41 7.12 26.07
CA PRO A 486 -29.60 5.71 26.42
C PRO A 486 -28.92 4.75 25.43
N LEU A 487 -28.43 5.25 24.29
CA LEU A 487 -27.69 4.49 23.28
C LEU A 487 -26.18 4.43 23.56
N VAL A 488 -25.69 5.14 24.59
CA VAL A 488 -24.27 5.30 24.88
C VAL A 488 -23.97 4.73 26.27
N GLU A 489 -23.18 3.66 26.33
CA GLU A 489 -22.81 3.03 27.61
C GLU A 489 -21.62 3.72 28.28
N SER A 490 -20.64 4.15 27.48
CA SER A 490 -19.44 4.84 27.95
C SER A 490 -18.87 5.73 26.85
N VAL A 491 -18.05 6.70 27.21
CA VAL A 491 -17.36 7.54 26.23
C VAL A 491 -15.94 7.74 26.72
N SER A 492 -14.94 7.52 25.87
CA SER A 492 -13.53 7.76 26.23
C SER A 492 -12.82 8.63 25.20
N VAL A 493 -12.02 9.56 25.68
CA VAL A 493 -11.12 10.40 24.89
C VAL A 493 -9.72 9.80 24.93
N MET A 494 -9.09 9.66 23.76
CA MET A 494 -7.78 9.03 23.63
C MET A 494 -6.92 9.66 22.53
N SER A 495 -5.59 9.45 22.65
CA SER A 495 -4.62 9.76 21.60
C SER A 495 -4.44 8.64 20.59
N GLY A 496 -4.69 7.40 21.00
CA GLY A 496 -4.57 6.21 20.16
C GLY A 496 -5.61 5.19 20.59
N GLU A 497 -6.31 4.64 19.61
CA GLU A 497 -7.22 3.51 19.72
C GLU A 497 -6.45 2.18 19.69
N PRO A 498 -6.99 1.09 20.24
CA PRO A 498 -6.48 -0.25 19.98
C PRO A 498 -6.42 -0.54 18.47
N GLY A 499 -5.26 -1.00 17.99
CA GLY A 499 -4.99 -1.20 16.56
C GLY A 499 -4.52 0.06 15.82
N GLY A 500 -4.53 1.22 16.47
CA GLY A 500 -4.09 2.51 15.95
C GLY A 500 -2.65 2.87 16.31
N PHE A 501 -2.32 4.14 16.13
CA PHE A 501 -0.97 4.66 16.40
C PHE A 501 -0.72 4.84 17.91
N HIS A 502 0.42 4.32 18.36
CA HIS A 502 0.92 4.48 19.73
C HIS A 502 2.35 5.01 19.68
N ASP A 503 2.58 6.16 20.33
CA ASP A 503 3.88 6.81 20.38
C ASP A 503 4.92 5.90 21.03
N ASN A 504 6.14 5.90 20.52
CA ASN A 504 7.25 5.18 21.15
C ASN A 504 8.09 6.17 21.95
N MET A 505 7.94 6.18 23.27
CA MET A 505 8.57 7.18 24.14
C MET A 505 9.61 6.52 25.05
N ALA A 506 10.65 7.28 25.39
CA ALA A 506 11.68 6.85 26.32
C ALA A 506 11.26 7.18 27.76
N PHE A 507 11.21 6.17 28.62
CA PHE A 507 10.88 6.29 30.03
C PHE A 507 12.12 6.10 30.88
N GLN A 508 12.26 6.95 31.88
CA GLN A 508 13.29 6.86 32.90
C GLN A 508 12.67 6.46 34.23
N LEU A 509 13.24 5.45 34.89
CA LEU A 509 12.87 5.05 36.24
C LEU A 509 13.57 5.96 37.26
N LYS A 510 12.83 6.41 38.28
CA LYS A 510 13.33 7.40 39.27
C LYS A 510 14.68 7.06 39.93
N ASN A 511 14.97 5.78 40.09
CA ASN A 511 16.18 5.31 40.77
C ASN A 511 17.27 4.82 39.79
N GLN A 512 17.11 5.05 38.49
CA GLN A 512 18.05 4.65 37.44
C GLN A 512 18.25 5.81 36.44
N PRO A 513 18.93 6.90 36.86
CA PRO A 513 19.18 8.03 35.97
C PRO A 513 20.11 7.63 34.82
N GLY A 514 19.81 8.11 33.62
CA GLY A 514 20.54 7.80 32.38
C GLY A 514 20.14 6.49 31.70
N ASP A 515 19.40 5.60 32.37
CA ASP A 515 18.82 4.42 31.75
C ASP A 515 17.42 4.73 31.22
N PHE A 516 17.17 4.37 29.97
CA PHE A 516 15.94 4.69 29.26
C PHE A 516 15.35 3.44 28.63
N THR A 517 14.13 3.12 29.01
CA THR A 517 13.36 2.04 28.40
C THR A 517 12.32 2.63 27.47
N ARG A 518 12.32 2.18 26.21
CA ARG A 518 11.29 2.59 25.26
C ARG A 518 10.02 1.76 25.43
N MET A 519 8.89 2.43 25.56
CA MET A 519 7.57 1.80 25.64
C MET A 519 6.61 2.54 24.71
N ARG A 520 5.63 1.78 24.21
CA ARG A 520 4.46 2.36 23.56
C ARG A 520 3.70 3.19 24.57
N THR A 521 3.17 4.33 24.15
CA THR A 521 2.50 5.28 25.01
C THR A 521 1.16 5.68 24.43
N VAL A 522 0.14 5.65 25.27
CA VAL A 522 -1.19 6.18 24.95
C VAL A 522 -1.62 7.15 26.05
N TYR A 523 -2.16 8.29 25.64
CA TYR A 523 -2.79 9.26 26.51
C TYR A 523 -4.28 9.06 26.45
N THR A 524 -4.92 8.92 27.60
CA THR A 524 -6.35 8.65 27.67
C THR A 524 -6.97 9.43 28.83
N ASP A 525 -8.29 9.56 28.80
CA ASP A 525 -9.06 9.86 30.00
C ASP A 525 -9.19 8.62 30.91
N PHE A 526 -10.02 8.73 31.94
CA PHE A 526 -10.20 7.69 32.95
C PHE A 526 -11.12 6.55 32.50
N ASP A 527 -11.97 6.77 31.50
CA ASP A 527 -12.98 5.79 31.07
C ASP A 527 -12.45 4.75 30.08
N TYR A 528 -11.23 4.92 29.55
CA TYR A 528 -10.67 4.04 28.50
C TYR A 528 -10.69 2.54 28.83
N VAL A 529 -10.25 2.14 30.03
CA VAL A 529 -10.26 0.72 30.44
C VAL A 529 -11.67 0.18 30.52
N LYS A 530 -12.63 0.98 31.00
CA LYS A 530 -14.05 0.63 31.01
C LYS A 530 -14.60 0.51 29.60
N THR A 531 -14.36 1.50 28.74
CA THR A 531 -14.90 1.56 27.37
C THR A 531 -14.43 0.39 26.50
N PHE A 532 -13.17 -0.01 26.64
CA PHE A 532 -12.62 -1.16 25.90
C PHE A 532 -12.70 -2.47 26.68
N GLY A 533 -13.28 -2.49 27.88
CA GLY A 533 -13.46 -3.70 28.69
C GLY A 533 -12.14 -4.37 29.08
N LEU A 534 -11.09 -3.57 29.28
CA LEU A 534 -9.76 -4.09 29.61
C LEU A 534 -9.73 -4.65 31.03
N LYS A 535 -9.00 -5.74 31.22
CA LYS A 535 -8.88 -6.40 32.52
C LYS A 535 -7.69 -5.84 33.31
N ILE A 536 -7.93 -5.32 34.51
CA ILE A 536 -6.86 -4.99 35.47
C ILE A 536 -6.40 -6.29 36.13
N VAL A 537 -5.11 -6.60 36.04
CA VAL A 537 -4.49 -7.80 36.64
C VAL A 537 -3.83 -7.51 37.98
N ALA A 538 -3.38 -6.28 38.21
CA ALA A 538 -2.85 -5.83 39.51
C ALA A 538 -3.15 -4.34 39.74
N GLY A 539 -3.29 -3.94 41.02
CA GLY A 539 -3.58 -2.55 41.39
C GLY A 539 -5.02 -2.14 41.05
N ARG A 540 -5.19 -0.96 40.45
CA ARG A 540 -6.51 -0.39 40.10
C ARG A 540 -6.48 0.45 38.83
N ASP A 541 -7.65 0.75 38.27
CA ASP A 541 -7.82 1.75 37.22
C ASP A 541 -7.83 3.18 37.79
N PHE A 542 -7.78 4.18 36.91
CA PHE A 542 -7.94 5.58 37.25
C PHE A 542 -9.33 5.86 37.82
N SER A 543 -9.42 6.80 38.76
CA SER A 543 -10.71 7.26 39.28
C SER A 543 -10.68 8.74 39.62
N ASP A 544 -11.79 9.43 39.33
CA ASP A 544 -12.02 10.83 39.71
C ASP A 544 -11.97 11.05 41.23
N SER A 545 -12.11 9.99 42.03
CA SER A 545 -12.00 10.06 43.50
C SER A 545 -10.57 10.32 44.00
N TYR A 546 -9.54 10.12 43.17
CA TYR A 546 -8.14 10.31 43.56
C TYR A 546 -7.50 11.45 42.78
N GLY A 547 -7.33 12.62 43.41
CA GLY A 547 -6.75 13.80 42.74
C GLY A 547 -5.32 13.63 42.21
N THR A 548 -4.58 12.62 42.69
CA THR A 548 -3.23 12.27 42.23
C THR A 548 -3.20 11.49 40.91
N ASP A 549 -4.34 10.93 40.49
CA ASP A 549 -4.45 10.07 39.30
C ASP A 549 -4.20 10.81 37.99
N GLY A 550 -4.37 12.13 37.99
CA GLY A 550 -4.03 12.98 36.86
C GLY A 550 -2.53 12.98 36.48
N SER A 551 -1.67 12.45 37.35
CA SER A 551 -0.25 12.22 37.08
C SER A 551 0.13 10.75 37.29
N ALA A 552 -0.83 9.82 37.23
CA ALA A 552 -0.57 8.38 37.36
C ALA A 552 -0.45 7.69 35.99
N MET A 553 -0.05 6.42 36.00
CA MET A 553 0.01 5.58 34.81
C MET A 553 -0.42 4.14 35.07
N LEU A 554 -0.86 3.46 34.01
CA LEU A 554 -1.01 2.00 33.97
C LEU A 554 0.02 1.40 33.02
N LEU A 555 0.45 0.19 33.31
CA LEU A 555 1.32 -0.61 32.45
C LEU A 555 0.56 -1.84 31.94
N ASN A 556 0.96 -2.44 30.83
CA ASN A 556 0.57 -3.82 30.52
C ASN A 556 1.54 -4.84 31.14
N GLU A 557 1.20 -6.13 31.07
CA GLU A 557 2.03 -7.22 31.58
C GLU A 557 3.40 -7.24 30.90
N LYS A 558 3.48 -7.00 29.58
CA LYS A 558 4.77 -6.89 28.87
C LYS A 558 5.65 -5.76 29.37
N ALA A 559 5.08 -4.61 29.73
CA ALA A 559 5.86 -3.51 30.30
C ALA A 559 6.40 -3.87 31.68
N ALA A 560 5.60 -4.48 32.56
CA ALA A 560 6.10 -4.98 33.84
C ALA A 560 7.22 -6.02 33.65
N ALA A 561 7.02 -6.96 32.72
CA ALA A 561 8.00 -8.00 32.40
C ALA A 561 9.29 -7.46 31.80
N ALA A 562 9.26 -6.35 31.03
CA ALA A 562 10.44 -5.70 30.47
C ALA A 562 11.41 -5.19 31.56
N PHE A 563 10.90 -4.89 32.76
CA PHE A 563 11.70 -4.55 33.94
C PHE A 563 11.97 -5.75 34.86
N GLY A 564 11.59 -6.96 34.44
CA GLY A 564 11.72 -8.18 35.25
C GLY A 564 10.76 -8.24 36.43
N TRP A 565 9.66 -7.50 36.41
CA TRP A 565 8.68 -7.42 37.49
C TRP A 565 7.48 -8.33 37.26
N LYS A 566 6.90 -8.84 38.35
CA LYS A 566 5.52 -9.33 38.32
C LYS A 566 4.55 -8.13 38.32
N PRO A 567 3.30 -8.28 37.84
CA PRO A 567 2.34 -7.17 37.80
C PRO A 567 2.17 -6.43 39.14
N GLU A 568 2.23 -7.14 40.27
CA GLU A 568 2.08 -6.56 41.60
C GLU A 568 3.30 -5.71 42.01
N ASP A 569 4.50 -6.10 41.58
CA ASP A 569 5.76 -5.41 41.90
C ASP A 569 5.91 -4.08 41.16
N ALA A 570 5.17 -3.91 40.05
CA ALA A 570 5.16 -2.68 39.27
C ALA A 570 4.42 -1.53 39.99
N ILE A 571 3.49 -1.85 40.90
CA ILE A 571 2.66 -0.85 41.57
C ILE A 571 3.51 0.05 42.48
N GLY A 572 3.29 1.37 42.38
CA GLY A 572 4.02 2.39 43.14
C GLY A 572 5.37 2.80 42.54
N LYS A 573 5.85 2.14 41.48
CA LYS A 573 7.04 2.57 40.75
C LYS A 573 6.80 3.92 40.06
N GLN A 574 7.86 4.72 39.91
CA GLN A 574 7.76 6.07 39.36
C GLN A 574 8.62 6.25 38.12
N PHE A 575 7.98 6.68 37.03
CA PHE A 575 8.62 6.94 35.75
C PHE A 575 8.49 8.40 35.34
N GLN A 576 9.47 8.89 34.60
CA GLN A 576 9.40 10.15 33.87
C GLN A 576 9.49 9.86 32.38
N ILE A 577 8.70 10.57 31.57
CA ILE A 577 8.80 10.48 30.12
C ILE A 577 9.87 11.47 29.67
N ASN A 578 11.01 10.94 29.23
CA ASN A 578 12.18 11.75 28.90
C ASN A 578 11.87 12.71 27.73
N LEU A 579 12.51 13.88 27.74
CA LEU A 579 12.44 14.91 26.70
C LEU A 579 11.04 15.50 26.39
N THR A 580 9.99 15.11 27.12
CA THR A 580 8.62 15.63 26.92
C THR A 580 8.10 16.42 28.11
N ASP A 581 8.32 15.95 29.33
CA ASP A 581 8.03 16.73 30.54
C ASP A 581 8.87 16.32 31.74
N SER A 582 8.81 17.11 32.81
CA SER A 582 9.49 16.84 34.07
C SER A 582 8.59 16.11 35.09
N VAL A 583 7.49 15.48 34.66
CA VAL A 583 6.47 14.93 35.57
C VAL A 583 6.77 13.47 35.90
N TRP A 584 7.00 13.20 37.19
CA TRP A 584 7.07 11.85 37.73
C TRP A 584 5.67 11.26 37.85
N ARG A 585 5.47 10.11 37.21
CA ARG A 585 4.19 9.39 37.17
C ARG A 585 4.30 8.10 37.95
N THR A 586 3.31 7.86 38.81
CA THR A 586 3.28 6.65 39.64
C THR A 586 2.43 5.58 38.96
N VAL A 587 2.94 4.35 38.88
CA VAL A 587 2.18 3.19 38.39
C VAL A 587 1.12 2.82 39.43
N ILE A 588 -0.16 2.88 39.05
CA ILE A 588 -1.30 2.58 39.95
C ILE A 588 -1.98 1.25 39.64
N GLY A 589 -1.69 0.67 38.48
CA GLY A 589 -2.26 -0.60 38.04
C GLY A 589 -1.53 -1.19 36.85
N VAL A 590 -1.77 -2.48 36.64
CA VAL A 590 -1.32 -3.24 35.47
C VAL A 590 -2.55 -3.84 34.80
N VAL A 591 -2.68 -3.63 33.48
CA VAL A 591 -3.71 -4.25 32.63
C VAL A 591 -3.17 -5.53 32.01
N ALA A 592 -4.06 -6.49 31.75
CA ALA A 592 -3.75 -7.67 30.96
C ALA A 592 -3.23 -7.27 29.58
N ASP A 593 -2.36 -8.09 28.99
CA ASP A 593 -1.91 -7.89 27.62
C ASP A 593 -3.10 -7.97 26.64
N TYR A 594 -3.16 -7.00 25.72
CA TYR A 594 -4.14 -6.94 24.65
C TYR A 594 -3.48 -6.52 23.34
N ASN A 595 -4.07 -6.88 22.21
CA ASN A 595 -3.50 -6.69 20.88
C ASN A 595 -3.79 -5.27 20.36
N PHE A 596 -3.06 -4.28 20.89
CA PHE A 596 -3.18 -2.88 20.45
C PHE A 596 -2.38 -2.55 19.18
N SER A 597 -1.61 -3.51 18.66
CA SER A 597 -0.83 -3.43 17.43
C SER A 597 -1.23 -4.55 16.46
N SER A 598 -0.60 -4.61 15.28
CA SER A 598 -0.81 -5.68 14.30
C SER A 598 -0.59 -7.07 14.90
N LEU A 599 -1.49 -8.02 14.61
CA LEU A 599 -1.35 -9.44 14.98
C LEU A 599 -0.13 -10.14 14.36
N LYS A 600 0.60 -9.45 13.47
CA LYS A 600 1.88 -9.92 12.91
C LYS A 600 3.07 -9.69 13.86
N GLN A 601 2.89 -8.91 14.91
CA GLN A 601 3.92 -8.54 15.86
C GLN A 601 3.54 -9.05 17.26
N ASP A 602 4.55 -9.30 18.08
CA ASP A 602 4.33 -9.55 19.50
C ASP A 602 3.79 -8.28 20.18
N ILE A 603 3.11 -8.46 21.31
CA ILE A 603 2.59 -7.35 22.11
C ILE A 603 3.77 -6.58 22.72
N ASP A 604 3.86 -5.28 22.40
CA ASP A 604 4.89 -4.37 22.91
C ASP A 604 4.61 -3.97 24.38
N PRO A 605 5.66 -3.59 25.15
CA PRO A 605 5.50 -2.83 26.39
C PRO A 605 4.68 -1.55 26.18
N LEU A 606 3.59 -1.38 26.94
CA LEU A 606 2.68 -0.25 26.85
C LEU A 606 2.54 0.46 28.20
N ALA A 607 2.65 1.79 28.16
CA ALA A 607 2.32 2.69 29.25
C ALA A 607 1.14 3.58 28.88
N ARG A 608 0.05 3.49 29.65
CA ARG A 608 -1.10 4.41 29.57
C ARG A 608 -0.89 5.53 30.57
N ALA A 609 -0.68 6.74 30.09
CA ALA A 609 -0.53 7.92 30.93
C ALA A 609 -1.89 8.59 31.15
N GLY A 610 -2.26 8.80 32.42
CA GLY A 610 -3.46 9.54 32.78
C GLY A 610 -3.29 11.02 32.41
N GLY A 611 -4.28 11.58 31.73
CA GLY A 611 -4.33 13.02 31.47
C GLY A 611 -5.17 13.75 32.51
N ASN A 612 -4.58 14.70 33.23
CA ASN A 612 -5.32 15.53 34.19
C ASN A 612 -6.18 16.58 33.48
N ARG A 613 -7.45 16.75 33.92
CA ARG A 613 -8.32 17.91 33.59
C ARG A 613 -7.65 19.28 33.79
N ARG A 614 -6.64 19.39 34.66
CA ARG A 614 -5.91 20.64 34.96
C ARG A 614 -4.60 20.83 34.19
N ASN A 615 -3.95 19.78 33.69
CA ASN A 615 -2.72 19.90 32.90
C ASN A 615 -3.02 19.91 31.40
N ARG A 616 -3.60 21.04 30.96
CA ARG A 616 -3.93 21.32 29.56
C ARG A 616 -2.74 21.23 28.59
N LYS A 617 -1.49 21.30 29.09
CA LYS A 617 -0.27 21.28 28.26
C LYS A 617 0.27 19.88 27.95
N SER A 618 0.05 18.86 28.79
CA SER A 618 0.58 17.50 28.52
C SER A 618 -0.36 16.63 27.69
N MET A 619 -1.68 16.82 27.82
CA MET A 619 -2.69 16.23 26.92
C MET A 619 -2.85 17.02 25.61
N GLY A 620 -2.41 18.28 25.60
CA GLY A 620 -2.92 19.37 24.77
C GLY A 620 -2.65 19.33 23.27
N GLU A 621 -1.96 18.33 22.75
CA GLU A 621 -1.71 18.20 21.30
C GLU A 621 -1.92 16.77 20.77
N ARG A 622 -2.34 15.78 21.59
CA ARG A 622 -2.28 14.37 21.16
C ARG A 622 -3.58 13.57 21.24
N CYS A 623 -4.56 13.96 22.05
CA CYS A 623 -5.84 13.22 22.17
C CYS A 623 -6.86 13.56 21.07
N GLY A 624 -6.64 13.05 19.86
CA GLY A 624 -7.44 13.37 18.67
C GLY A 624 -8.66 12.48 18.42
N LYS A 625 -9.09 11.60 19.34
CA LYS A 625 -10.19 10.63 19.08
C LYS A 625 -11.12 10.45 20.29
N ILE A 626 -12.38 10.13 20.00
CA ILE A 626 -13.41 9.76 20.97
C ILE A 626 -13.94 8.38 20.61
N SER A 627 -13.98 7.45 21.56
CA SER A 627 -14.78 6.24 21.45
C SER A 627 -16.12 6.43 22.16
N ILE A 628 -17.17 5.89 21.56
CA ILE A 628 -18.54 5.86 22.06
C ILE A 628 -18.98 4.40 22.16
#